data_AF-A0ABD1K0J6-F1
#
_entry.id   AF-A0ABD1K0J6-F1
#
_cell.length_a   1.000
_cell.length_b   1.000
_cell.length_c   1.000
_cell.angle_alpha   90.00
_cell.angle_beta   90.00
_cell.angle_gamma   90.00
#
_symmetry.space_group_name_H-M   'P 1'
#
loop_
_entity.id
_entity.type
_entity.pdbx_description
1 polymer ?
#
loop_
_entity_poly.entity_id
_entity_poly.type
_entity_poly.pdbx_seq_one_letter_code
_entity_poly.pdbx_strand_id
1 'polypeptide(L)'
;MDCFSDDMGSPDTESIRALSLREQRLRIEQQEKQNQTEFNAVREIFENEQKLPRAARTLGNSLPNPKPGLQSIVEKQQRRLCTMVEQYNALQHTLRLRESQLQKMERTMKCLELDSNPDMDERHYDQARQILDHGIYNRVRQLENCLEKMSIKITEAENIHNTYIEVQEHLRREVRETPLVLEKLQSAVIRGQTELSHVAQMSHAAQAAVESTKGMLVQLERQLVMERRALESELHSKHQEKKKEVEARMEREDGERRVSHAPGKLKDQRKADGAKDALTDIIDSAAFREVQQSATQPNTQQSHVKLVKEMDYLKEALSCTDLQELESRLVSQRAMREQLHTQIRQCEEQIAQRQQGLATLELQYAQSKFKPGAGSGRYKQMQAALYAELEQERQRCWEWEAKLGKARTVLQRVEQGVNNLFYLMTCLSNQEEATEAPRDAVEKLQEIDSRLPSLPASELEQTKEGGGSDKLWTFLVQSTMMEPRNCKRANSPAYNSNTEDTFQFRSQEEDYSLSRDEIKRRNKQLIEASQPKKKAHKSPKKS
;
A
#
# COMPACT_ATOMS: atom_id res chain seq x y z
N MET A 1 -38.03 20.04 -70.71
CA MET A 1 -36.75 20.52 -70.13
C MET A 1 -35.72 19.45 -70.44
N ASP A 2 -35.33 19.24 -71.69
CA ASP A 2 -34.87 20.18 -72.72
C ASP A 2 -33.75 21.08 -72.23
N CYS A 3 -32.53 20.79 -72.69
CA CYS A 3 -31.55 21.67 -73.34
C CYS A 3 -30.18 20.94 -73.29
N PHE A 4 -29.75 20.34 -74.41
CA PHE A 4 -28.85 20.93 -75.42
C PHE A 4 -27.46 21.27 -74.87
N SER A 5 -26.45 20.54 -75.34
CA SER A 5 -25.39 21.11 -76.19
C SER A 5 -24.43 20.00 -76.63
N ASP A 6 -24.60 19.58 -77.88
CA ASP A 6 -23.52 19.14 -78.74
C ASP A 6 -22.45 20.24 -78.76
N ASP A 7 -21.17 19.88 -78.67
CA ASP A 7 -20.11 20.74 -79.20
C ASP A 7 -19.20 19.93 -80.12
N MET A 8 -19.17 20.43 -81.34
CA MET A 8 -18.61 19.82 -82.53
C MET A 8 -17.10 19.99 -82.50
N GLY A 9 -16.36 18.89 -82.65
CA GLY A 9 -14.94 18.95 -83.00
C GLY A 9 -14.76 19.74 -84.29
N SER A 10 -14.33 20.99 -84.16
CA SER A 10 -14.06 21.88 -85.30
C SER A 10 -12.90 21.30 -86.13
N PRO A 11 -13.12 20.98 -87.42
CA PRO A 11 -12.07 20.45 -88.31
C PRO A 11 -10.99 21.48 -88.68
N ASP A 12 -11.07 22.71 -88.16
CA ASP A 12 -10.15 23.79 -88.53
C ASP A 12 -8.82 23.74 -87.77
N THR A 13 -8.75 23.12 -86.59
CA THR A 13 -7.52 23.14 -85.77
C THR A 13 -6.44 22.17 -86.28
N GLU A 14 -6.82 21.03 -86.85
CA GLU A 14 -5.88 20.11 -87.50
C GLU A 14 -5.39 20.63 -88.85
N SER A 15 -6.27 21.29 -89.61
CA SER A 15 -5.93 21.94 -90.88
C SER A 15 -4.91 23.08 -90.67
N ILE A 16 -5.08 23.91 -89.64
CA ILE A 16 -4.13 24.99 -89.30
C ILE A 16 -2.77 24.44 -88.84
N ARG A 17 -2.73 23.35 -88.05
CA ARG A 17 -1.47 22.70 -87.64
C ARG A 17 -0.78 22.02 -88.82
N ALA A 18 -1.51 21.37 -89.72
CA ALA A 18 -0.97 20.73 -90.90
C ALA A 18 -0.41 21.75 -91.91
N LEU A 19 -1.07 22.90 -92.08
CA LEU A 19 -0.57 24.02 -92.89
C LEU A 19 0.70 24.63 -92.28
N SER A 20 0.75 24.84 -90.97
CA SER A 20 1.94 25.34 -90.26
C SER A 20 3.15 24.40 -90.37
N LEU A 21 2.92 23.07 -90.29
CA LEU A 21 3.99 22.08 -90.45
C LEU A 21 4.52 22.03 -91.90
N ARG A 22 3.64 22.21 -92.89
CA ARG A 22 4.00 22.25 -94.31
C ARG A 22 4.78 23.51 -94.66
N GLU A 23 4.41 24.65 -94.09
CA GLU A 23 5.16 25.91 -94.21
C GLU A 23 6.54 25.82 -93.54
N GLN A 24 6.64 25.19 -92.37
CA GLN A 24 7.94 24.94 -91.73
C GLN A 24 8.84 24.04 -92.59
N ARG A 25 8.29 22.97 -93.19
CA ARG A 25 9.05 22.09 -94.08
C ARG A 25 9.55 22.82 -95.33
N LEU A 26 8.73 23.68 -95.93
CA LEU A 26 9.14 24.50 -97.08
C LEU A 26 10.25 25.50 -96.71
N ARG A 27 10.21 26.09 -95.52
CA ARG A 27 11.29 26.96 -95.02
C ARG A 27 12.60 26.21 -94.82
N ILE A 28 12.54 24.99 -94.27
CA ILE A 28 13.73 24.15 -94.10
C ILE A 28 14.32 23.77 -95.47
N GLU A 29 13.49 23.34 -96.42
CA GLU A 29 13.96 22.97 -97.77
C GLU A 29 14.56 24.18 -98.52
N GLN A 30 13.99 25.38 -98.33
CA GLN A 30 14.53 26.61 -98.91
C GLN A 30 15.88 26.98 -98.29
N GLN A 31 16.03 26.79 -96.98
CA GLN A 31 17.27 27.06 -96.27
C GLN A 31 18.36 26.04 -96.61
N GLU A 32 18.00 24.77 -96.82
CA GLU A 32 18.92 23.75 -97.34
C GLU A 32 19.41 24.08 -98.75
N LYS A 33 18.52 24.54 -99.65
CA LYS A 33 18.91 25.00 -101.00
C LYS A 33 19.85 26.20 -100.93
N GLN A 34 19.59 27.18 -100.04
CA GLN A 34 20.49 28.31 -99.83
C GLN A 34 21.86 27.86 -99.32
N ASN A 35 21.91 27.00 -98.31
CA ASN A 35 23.16 26.44 -97.79
C ASN A 35 23.92 25.65 -98.86
N GLN A 36 23.22 24.91 -99.72
CA GLN A 36 23.84 24.18 -100.83
C GLN A 36 24.44 25.15 -101.87
N THR A 37 23.76 26.27 -102.17
CA THR A 37 24.29 27.29 -103.08
C THR A 37 25.49 28.02 -102.50
N GLU A 38 25.47 28.35 -101.20
CA GLU A 38 26.61 28.95 -100.51
C GLU A 38 27.81 27.99 -100.45
N PHE A 39 27.56 26.70 -100.17
CA PHE A 39 28.60 25.68 -100.18
C PHE A 39 29.24 25.49 -101.57
N ASN A 40 28.43 25.52 -102.63
CA ASN A 40 28.94 25.46 -104.00
C ASN A 40 29.72 26.73 -104.38
N ALA A 41 29.29 27.92 -103.94
CA ALA A 41 30.04 29.16 -104.14
C ALA A 41 31.40 29.15 -103.43
N VAL A 42 31.46 28.62 -102.19
CA VAL A 42 32.72 28.44 -101.47
C VAL A 42 33.63 27.41 -102.16
N ARG A 43 33.06 26.31 -102.67
CA ARG A 43 33.82 25.33 -103.47
C ARG A 43 34.41 25.96 -104.74
N GLU A 44 33.63 26.78 -105.44
CA GLU A 44 34.07 27.47 -106.66
C GLU A 44 35.15 28.52 -106.38
N ILE A 45 35.06 29.23 -105.25
CA ILE A 45 36.13 30.12 -104.76
C ILE A 45 37.41 29.31 -104.47
N PHE A 46 37.29 28.14 -103.83
CA PHE A 46 38.44 27.29 -103.50
C PHE A 46 39.09 26.66 -104.74
N GLU A 47 38.30 26.26 -105.73
CA GLU A 47 38.78 25.74 -107.02
C GLU A 47 39.41 26.85 -107.89
N ASN A 48 38.95 28.10 -107.77
CA ASN A 48 39.54 29.26 -108.43
C ASN A 48 40.85 29.73 -107.75
N GLU A 49 40.97 29.62 -106.43
CA GLU A 49 42.22 29.89 -105.71
C GLU A 49 43.32 28.84 -106.01
N GLN A 50 42.95 27.59 -106.34
CA GLN A 50 43.90 26.55 -106.77
C GLN A 50 44.38 26.67 -108.23
N LYS A 51 43.78 27.54 -109.07
CA LYS A 51 44.12 27.71 -110.50
C LYS A 51 44.97 28.95 -110.83
N LEU A 52 45.47 29.68 -109.84
CA LEU A 52 46.39 30.82 -110.06
C LEU A 52 47.87 30.35 -110.16
N PRO A 53 48.62 30.70 -111.22
CA PRO A 53 50.01 30.27 -111.37
C PRO A 53 50.93 30.95 -110.35
N ARG A 54 51.64 30.15 -109.53
CA ARG A 54 52.84 30.58 -108.79
C ARG A 54 53.94 30.94 -109.80
N ALA A 55 54.14 32.23 -110.06
CA ALA A 55 55.29 32.73 -110.79
C ALA A 55 55.91 33.96 -110.11
N ALA A 56 57.20 33.80 -109.79
CA ALA A 56 58.24 34.81 -109.62
C ALA A 56 58.29 35.70 -108.37
N ARG A 57 59.52 35.76 -107.86
CA ARG A 57 60.05 36.51 -106.72
C ARG A 57 60.34 37.97 -107.10
N THR A 58 60.53 38.77 -106.04
CA THR A 58 61.47 39.91 -105.88
C THR A 58 61.26 41.20 -106.68
N LEU A 59 61.01 42.30 -105.94
CA LEU A 59 61.53 43.69 -106.01
C LEU A 59 60.96 44.36 -104.72
N GLY A 60 61.67 45.02 -103.80
CA GLY A 60 62.77 45.96 -103.92
C GLY A 60 62.27 47.41 -103.69
N ASN A 61 62.45 47.92 -102.46
CA ASN A 61 62.61 49.34 -102.06
C ASN A 61 61.41 50.29 -101.75
N SER A 62 61.33 50.65 -100.45
CA SER A 62 61.18 51.98 -99.80
C SER A 62 60.16 53.08 -100.23
N LEU A 63 59.35 53.46 -99.22
CA LEU A 63 58.71 54.78 -98.87
C LEU A 63 57.63 55.38 -99.80
N PRO A 64 56.76 56.32 -99.33
CA PRO A 64 56.59 56.95 -97.99
C PRO A 64 55.12 57.01 -97.45
N ASN A 65 54.98 57.54 -96.22
CA ASN A 65 53.73 57.85 -95.49
C ASN A 65 52.57 58.41 -96.34
N PRO A 66 51.31 58.02 -96.05
CA PRO A 66 50.15 58.64 -96.68
C PRO A 66 49.82 59.99 -96.04
N LYS A 67 49.44 60.95 -96.90
CA LYS A 67 49.01 62.32 -96.58
C LYS A 67 47.90 62.35 -95.50
N PRO A 68 47.80 63.41 -94.67
CA PRO A 68 46.85 63.49 -93.54
C PRO A 68 45.36 63.30 -93.91
N GLY A 69 44.97 63.54 -95.17
CA GLY A 69 43.62 63.25 -95.66
C GLY A 69 43.27 61.76 -95.79
N LEU A 70 44.25 60.90 -96.13
CA LEU A 70 44.07 59.45 -96.19
C LEU A 70 44.03 58.83 -94.79
N GLN A 71 44.81 59.36 -93.85
CA GLN A 71 44.75 58.95 -92.44
C GLN A 71 43.37 59.26 -91.84
N SER A 72 42.78 60.41 -92.13
CA SER A 72 41.40 60.74 -91.69
C SER A 72 40.33 59.79 -92.27
N ILE A 73 40.47 59.37 -93.53
CA ILE A 73 39.55 58.39 -94.15
C ILE A 73 39.75 57.00 -93.53
N VAL A 74 40.99 56.58 -93.32
CA VAL A 74 41.34 55.30 -92.66
C VAL A 74 40.83 55.29 -91.23
N GLU A 75 41.02 56.37 -90.46
CA GLU A 75 40.49 56.51 -89.11
C GLU A 75 38.96 56.51 -89.08
N LYS A 76 38.29 57.15 -90.05
CA LYS A 76 36.82 57.12 -90.13
C LYS A 76 36.30 55.72 -90.45
N GLN A 77 37.00 54.96 -91.28
CA GLN A 77 36.68 53.55 -91.55
C GLN A 77 37.00 52.66 -90.34
N GLN A 78 38.13 52.89 -89.65
CA GLN A 78 38.48 52.20 -88.42
C GLN A 78 37.44 52.46 -87.33
N ARG A 79 36.98 53.70 -87.14
CA ARG A 79 35.90 54.02 -86.19
C ARG A 79 34.60 53.30 -86.57
N ARG A 80 34.24 53.25 -87.87
CA ARG A 80 33.08 52.48 -88.33
C ARG A 80 33.23 50.99 -88.05
N LEU A 81 34.38 50.41 -88.33
CA LEU A 81 34.69 49.02 -88.02
C LEU A 81 34.62 48.76 -86.51
N CYS A 82 35.21 49.63 -85.68
CA CYS A 82 35.11 49.55 -84.23
C CYS A 82 33.65 49.60 -83.76
N THR A 83 32.84 50.54 -84.28
CA THR A 83 31.41 50.61 -83.92
C THR A 83 30.62 49.38 -84.37
N MET A 84 30.95 48.80 -85.53
CA MET A 84 30.30 47.57 -85.99
C MET A 84 30.73 46.36 -85.15
N VAL A 85 32.00 46.30 -84.72
CA VAL A 85 32.51 45.26 -83.83
C VAL A 85 31.89 45.40 -82.43
N GLU A 86 31.73 46.63 -81.92
CA GLU A 86 31.03 46.89 -80.66
C GLU A 86 29.56 46.47 -80.74
N GLN A 87 28.86 46.78 -81.83
CA GLN A 87 27.48 46.33 -82.08
C GLN A 87 27.39 44.80 -82.18
N TYR A 88 28.33 44.16 -82.90
CA TYR A 88 28.41 42.71 -83.01
C TYR A 88 28.66 42.06 -81.64
N ASN A 89 29.60 42.59 -80.86
CA ASN A 89 29.92 42.08 -79.52
C ASN A 89 28.74 42.27 -78.55
N ALA A 90 28.03 43.39 -78.63
CA ALA A 90 26.80 43.62 -77.86
C ALA A 90 25.71 42.61 -78.22
N LEU A 91 25.49 42.38 -79.52
CA LEU A 91 24.54 41.36 -80.00
C LEU A 91 24.94 39.96 -79.55
N GLN A 92 26.22 39.59 -79.66
CA GLN A 92 26.74 38.30 -79.23
C GLN A 92 26.55 38.09 -77.72
N HIS A 93 26.75 39.12 -76.90
CA HIS A 93 26.47 39.06 -75.46
C HIS A 93 24.98 38.84 -75.19
N THR A 94 24.08 39.54 -75.89
CA THR A 94 22.63 39.32 -75.73
C THR A 94 22.17 37.94 -76.17
N LEU A 95 22.78 37.37 -77.21
CA LEU A 95 22.53 35.99 -77.64
C LEU A 95 22.96 34.99 -76.56
N ARG A 96 24.19 35.11 -76.03
CA ARG A 96 24.66 34.25 -74.94
C ARG A 96 23.78 34.35 -73.69
N LEU A 97 23.30 35.54 -73.36
CA LEU A 97 22.38 35.73 -72.25
C LEU A 97 21.06 34.98 -72.49
N ARG A 98 20.47 35.13 -73.68
CA ARG A 98 19.25 34.41 -74.06
C ARG A 98 19.46 32.90 -74.10
N GLU A 99 20.58 32.41 -74.60
CA GLU A 99 20.95 31.00 -74.58
C GLU A 99 21.05 30.47 -73.15
N SER A 100 21.66 31.22 -72.23
CA SER A 100 21.74 30.81 -70.82
C SER A 100 20.36 30.77 -70.15
N GLN A 101 19.47 31.72 -70.49
CA GLN A 101 18.08 31.75 -70.01
C GLN A 101 17.29 30.59 -70.59
N LEU A 102 17.43 30.30 -71.88
CA LEU A 102 16.81 29.15 -72.54
C LEU A 102 17.29 27.84 -71.92
N GLN A 103 18.59 27.66 -71.68
CA GLN A 103 19.09 26.48 -71.00
C GLN A 103 18.58 26.37 -69.56
N LYS A 104 18.42 27.49 -68.85
CA LYS A 104 17.83 27.47 -67.50
C LYS A 104 16.36 27.05 -67.57
N MET A 105 15.60 27.63 -68.50
CA MET A 105 14.20 27.24 -68.75
C MET A 105 14.09 25.78 -69.18
N GLU A 106 14.97 25.31 -70.05
CA GLU A 106 15.00 23.92 -70.51
C GLU A 106 15.35 22.96 -69.37
N ARG A 107 16.29 23.32 -68.48
CA ARG A 107 16.56 22.55 -67.26
C ARG A 107 15.36 22.54 -66.33
N THR A 108 14.69 23.67 -66.11
CA THR A 108 13.48 23.70 -65.29
C THR A 108 12.33 22.92 -65.92
N MET A 109 12.17 22.97 -67.24
CA MET A 109 11.17 22.15 -67.93
C MET A 109 11.53 20.67 -67.83
N LYS A 110 12.80 20.27 -68.00
CA LYS A 110 13.24 18.88 -67.79
C LYS A 110 13.02 18.42 -66.34
N CYS A 111 13.25 19.26 -65.33
CA CYS A 111 12.93 18.92 -63.95
C CYS A 111 11.42 18.73 -63.74
N LEU A 112 10.60 19.63 -64.31
CA LEU A 112 9.15 19.52 -64.24
C LEU A 112 8.60 18.36 -65.08
N GLU A 113 9.22 18.02 -66.21
CA GLU A 113 8.90 16.84 -67.04
C GLU A 113 9.32 15.55 -66.34
N LEU A 114 10.40 15.55 -65.56
CA LEU A 114 10.74 14.43 -64.67
C LEU A 114 9.74 14.29 -63.53
N ASP A 115 9.24 15.41 -62.98
CA ASP A 115 8.19 15.42 -61.96
C ASP A 115 6.81 15.05 -62.55
N SER A 116 6.61 15.28 -63.85
CA SER A 116 5.32 15.14 -64.56
C SER A 116 5.31 14.02 -65.61
N ASN A 117 6.35 13.17 -65.64
CA ASN A 117 6.51 12.10 -66.62
C ASN A 117 5.39 11.05 -66.45
N PRO A 118 4.43 10.94 -67.38
CA PRO A 118 3.34 9.98 -67.28
C PRO A 118 3.76 8.54 -67.65
N ASP A 119 4.97 8.37 -68.20
CA ASP A 119 5.50 7.07 -68.66
C ASP A 119 6.36 6.34 -67.61
N MET A 120 6.54 6.91 -66.42
CA MET A 120 6.99 6.15 -65.26
C MET A 120 5.75 5.53 -64.62
N ASP A 121 5.46 4.26 -64.95
CA ASP A 121 4.30 3.46 -64.51
C ASP A 121 3.48 4.16 -63.41
N GLU A 122 2.22 4.56 -63.67
CA GLU A 122 1.28 5.12 -62.65
C GLU A 122 1.37 4.40 -61.29
N ARG A 123 1.64 3.09 -61.34
CA ARG A 123 1.89 2.21 -60.19
C ARG A 123 3.01 2.68 -59.26
N HIS A 124 4.10 3.25 -59.76
CA HIS A 124 5.21 3.74 -58.92
C HIS A 124 4.88 5.06 -58.22
N TYR A 125 4.15 5.98 -58.86
CA TYR A 125 3.66 7.19 -58.21
C TYR A 125 2.61 6.87 -57.15
N ASP A 126 1.66 5.98 -57.46
CA ASP A 126 0.67 5.50 -56.48
C ASP A 126 1.34 4.77 -55.32
N GLN A 127 2.40 4.00 -55.57
CA GLN A 127 3.18 3.33 -54.53
C GLN A 127 3.96 4.34 -53.66
N ALA A 128 4.61 5.34 -54.24
CA ALA A 128 5.30 6.39 -53.49
C ALA A 128 4.33 7.22 -52.65
N ARG A 129 3.15 7.54 -53.19
CA ARG A 129 2.09 8.25 -52.48
C ARG A 129 1.47 7.41 -51.36
N GLN A 130 1.25 6.11 -51.59
CA GLN A 130 0.86 5.18 -50.53
C GLN A 130 1.90 5.05 -49.43
N ILE A 131 3.20 5.00 -49.76
CA ILE A 131 4.28 4.93 -48.76
C ILE A 131 4.31 6.23 -47.93
N LEU A 132 4.16 7.39 -48.57
CA LEU A 132 4.11 8.68 -47.89
C LEU A 132 2.87 8.81 -47.00
N ASP A 133 1.69 8.48 -47.52
CA ASP A 133 0.43 8.50 -46.77
C ASP A 133 0.45 7.48 -45.63
N HIS A 134 1.05 6.31 -45.82
CA HIS A 134 1.25 5.33 -44.76
C HIS A 134 2.25 5.83 -43.70
N GLY A 135 3.30 6.55 -44.11
CA GLY A 135 4.25 7.22 -43.21
C GLY A 135 3.58 8.30 -42.36
N ILE A 136 2.78 9.16 -42.98
CA ILE A 136 2.00 10.20 -42.30
C ILE A 136 0.97 9.57 -41.36
N TYR A 137 0.22 8.56 -41.83
CA TYR A 137 -0.74 7.82 -41.02
C TYR A 137 -0.08 7.17 -39.81
N ASN A 138 1.05 6.49 -39.99
CA ASN A 138 1.81 5.89 -38.89
C ASN A 138 2.30 6.95 -37.91
N ARG A 139 2.71 8.12 -38.39
CA ARG A 139 3.13 9.25 -37.55
C ARG A 139 1.97 9.82 -36.74
N VAL A 140 0.80 10.03 -37.37
CA VAL A 140 -0.42 10.49 -36.70
C VAL A 140 -0.84 9.49 -35.62
N ARG A 141 -0.89 8.20 -35.95
CA ARG A 141 -1.22 7.14 -34.98
C ARG A 141 -0.24 7.11 -33.79
N GLN A 142 1.06 7.32 -34.04
CA GLN A 142 2.05 7.42 -32.97
C GLN A 142 1.79 8.62 -32.06
N LEU A 143 1.46 9.78 -32.64
CA LEU A 143 1.17 10.99 -31.87
C LEU A 143 -0.12 10.84 -31.07
N GLU A 144 -1.17 10.26 -31.64
CA GLU A 144 -2.43 9.94 -30.95
C GLU A 144 -2.17 9.01 -29.76
N ASN A 145 -1.43 7.92 -29.97
CA ASN A 145 -1.06 7.00 -28.88
C ASN A 145 -0.22 7.69 -27.80
N CYS A 146 0.67 8.61 -28.16
CA CYS A 146 1.46 9.36 -27.19
C CYS A 146 0.60 10.34 -26.39
N LEU A 147 -0.36 10.99 -27.04
CA LEU A 147 -1.30 11.89 -26.38
C LEU A 147 -2.24 11.14 -25.43
N GLU A 148 -2.77 9.99 -25.84
CA GLU A 148 -3.60 9.15 -24.98
C GLU A 148 -2.81 8.68 -23.75
N LYS A 149 -1.59 8.18 -23.94
CA LYS A 149 -0.69 7.82 -22.81
C LYS A 149 -0.39 9.00 -21.90
N MET A 150 -0.23 10.20 -22.44
CA MET A 150 0.00 11.40 -21.64
C MET A 150 -1.25 11.78 -20.84
N SER A 151 -2.43 11.70 -21.45
CA SER A 151 -3.72 11.93 -20.78
C SER A 151 -3.90 10.98 -19.60
N ILE A 152 -3.68 9.67 -19.80
CA ILE A 152 -3.76 8.66 -18.73
C ILE A 152 -2.77 8.97 -17.61
N LYS A 153 -1.54 9.39 -17.94
CA LYS A 153 -0.54 9.78 -16.94
C LYS A 153 -0.94 11.02 -16.14
N ILE A 154 -1.57 12.01 -16.79
CA ILE A 154 -2.06 13.22 -16.12
C ILE A 154 -3.19 12.84 -15.16
N THR A 155 -4.19 12.08 -15.61
CA THR A 155 -5.31 11.67 -14.75
C THR A 155 -4.84 10.83 -13.56
N GLU A 156 -3.87 9.94 -13.78
CA GLU A 156 -3.30 9.15 -12.68
C GLU A 156 -2.50 10.03 -11.71
N ALA A 157 -1.72 10.99 -12.21
CA ALA A 157 -1.00 11.94 -11.37
C ALA A 157 -1.95 12.84 -10.55
N GLU A 158 -3.07 13.26 -11.13
CA GLU A 158 -4.12 14.01 -10.45
C GLU A 158 -4.80 13.16 -9.37
N ASN A 159 -5.12 11.89 -9.65
CA ASN A 159 -5.66 10.95 -8.66
C ASN A 159 -4.70 10.77 -7.50
N ILE A 160 -3.42 10.48 -7.79
CA ILE A 160 -2.37 10.38 -6.77
C ILE A 160 -2.29 11.67 -5.96
N HIS A 161 -2.27 12.84 -6.61
CA HIS A 161 -2.22 14.13 -5.92
C HIS A 161 -3.40 14.35 -4.98
N ASN A 162 -4.62 14.04 -5.43
CA ASN A 162 -5.83 14.15 -4.61
C ASN A 162 -5.76 13.23 -3.39
N THR A 163 -5.33 11.97 -3.55
CA THR A 163 -5.15 11.06 -2.41
C THR A 163 -4.12 11.59 -1.42
N TYR A 164 -3.02 12.21 -1.87
CA TYR A 164 -2.05 12.84 -0.99
C TYR A 164 -2.64 14.03 -0.22
N ILE A 165 -3.49 14.84 -0.85
CA ILE A 165 -4.20 15.93 -0.18
C ILE A 165 -5.13 15.39 0.91
N GLU A 166 -5.90 14.34 0.61
CA GLU A 166 -6.81 13.71 1.57
C GLU A 166 -6.08 13.14 2.78
N VAL A 167 -4.97 12.42 2.54
CA VAL A 167 -4.09 11.91 3.61
C VAL A 167 -3.52 13.06 4.43
N GLN A 168 -3.07 14.14 3.78
CA GLN A 168 -2.56 15.32 4.48
C GLN A 168 -3.63 15.95 5.38
N GLU A 169 -4.87 16.07 4.91
CA GLU A 169 -5.95 16.64 5.70
C GLU A 169 -6.36 15.72 6.87
N HIS A 170 -6.35 14.40 6.65
CA HIS A 170 -6.54 13.43 7.74
C HIS A 170 -5.48 13.59 8.83
N LEU A 171 -4.21 13.60 8.45
CA LEU A 171 -3.10 13.79 9.39
C LEU A 171 -3.19 15.14 10.11
N ARG A 172 -3.57 16.21 9.42
CA ARG A 172 -3.80 17.52 10.05
C ARG A 172 -4.93 17.48 11.07
N ARG A 173 -6.02 16.76 10.78
CA ARG A 173 -7.11 16.56 11.75
C ARG A 173 -6.63 15.77 12.96
N GLU A 174 -5.95 14.64 12.78
CA GLU A 174 -5.41 13.85 13.88
C GLU A 174 -4.44 14.65 14.76
N VAL A 175 -3.56 15.45 14.16
CA VAL A 175 -2.63 16.33 14.89
C VAL A 175 -3.38 17.38 15.71
N ARG A 176 -4.53 17.89 15.24
CA ARG A 176 -5.37 18.84 16.00
C ARG A 176 -6.17 18.15 17.10
N GLU A 177 -6.63 16.92 16.89
CA GLU A 177 -7.47 16.19 17.84
C GLU A 177 -6.68 15.54 18.97
N THR A 178 -5.46 15.06 18.69
CA THR A 178 -4.62 14.35 19.66
C THR A 178 -4.35 15.16 20.95
N PRO A 179 -3.98 16.46 20.88
CA PRO A 179 -3.81 17.29 22.08
C PRO A 179 -5.07 17.41 22.92
N LEU A 180 -6.25 17.49 22.30
CA LEU A 180 -7.53 17.58 23.02
C LEU A 180 -7.84 16.30 23.80
N VAL A 181 -7.54 15.14 23.21
CA VAL A 181 -7.67 13.84 23.89
C VAL A 181 -6.66 13.73 25.03
N LEU A 182 -5.43 14.18 24.80
CA LEU A 182 -4.38 14.18 25.82
C LEU A 182 -4.74 15.07 27.00
N GLU A 183 -5.27 16.27 26.75
CA GLU A 183 -5.72 17.20 27.80
C GLU A 183 -6.86 16.60 28.62
N LYS A 184 -7.84 15.95 27.98
CA LYS A 184 -8.91 15.23 28.67
C LYS A 184 -8.33 14.13 29.58
N LEU A 185 -7.38 13.34 29.09
CA LEU A 185 -6.73 12.28 29.86
C LEU A 185 -5.92 12.86 31.03
N GLN A 186 -5.15 13.92 30.79
CA GLN A 186 -4.39 14.61 31.83
C GLN A 186 -5.32 15.16 32.92
N SER A 187 -6.46 15.77 32.55
CA SER A 187 -7.44 16.24 33.51
C SER A 187 -8.02 15.11 34.36
N ALA A 188 -8.24 13.92 33.77
CA ALA A 188 -8.73 12.74 34.49
C ALA A 188 -7.69 12.19 35.47
N VAL A 189 -6.42 12.15 35.07
CA VAL A 189 -5.31 11.76 35.94
C VAL A 189 -5.18 12.74 37.13
N ILE A 190 -5.25 14.05 36.88
CA ILE A 190 -5.19 15.06 37.95
C ILE A 190 -6.36 14.87 38.92
N ARG A 191 -7.59 14.68 38.43
CA ARG A 191 -8.75 14.40 39.29
C ARG A 191 -8.53 13.15 40.15
N GLY A 192 -8.11 12.05 39.55
CA GLY A 192 -7.81 10.81 40.28
C GLY A 192 -6.71 10.98 41.33
N GLN A 193 -5.66 11.76 41.03
CA GLN A 193 -4.62 12.08 42.01
C GLN A 193 -5.15 12.90 43.19
N THR A 194 -6.02 13.88 42.93
CA THR A 194 -6.65 14.68 44.00
C THR A 194 -7.57 13.84 44.89
N GLU A 195 -8.36 12.95 44.29
CA GLU A 195 -9.22 12.01 45.03
C GLU A 195 -8.39 11.04 45.87
N LEU A 196 -7.30 10.50 45.32
CA LEU A 196 -6.38 9.62 46.05
C LEU A 196 -5.72 10.34 47.22
N SER A 197 -5.26 11.59 47.02
CA SER A 197 -4.70 12.41 48.10
C SER A 197 -5.73 12.68 49.20
N HIS A 198 -6.98 12.94 48.84
CA HIS A 198 -8.07 13.12 49.81
C HIS A 198 -8.33 11.83 50.62
N VAL A 199 -8.39 10.67 49.96
CA VAL A 199 -8.56 9.38 50.64
C VAL A 199 -7.37 9.06 51.54
N ALA A 200 -6.14 9.37 51.12
CA ALA A 200 -4.95 9.20 51.95
C ALA A 200 -5.02 10.07 53.21
N GLN A 201 -5.43 11.34 53.10
CA GLN A 201 -5.64 12.23 54.24
C GLN A 201 -6.72 11.68 55.19
N MET A 202 -7.84 11.20 54.66
CA MET A 202 -8.89 10.57 55.46
C MET A 202 -8.37 9.32 56.19
N SER A 203 -7.56 8.49 55.53
CA SER A 203 -6.94 7.31 56.13
C SER A 203 -5.98 7.69 57.26
N HIS A 204 -5.14 8.70 57.06
CA HIS A 204 -4.26 9.21 58.11
C HIS A 204 -5.04 9.79 59.31
N ALA A 205 -6.13 10.52 59.06
CA ALA A 205 -6.99 11.05 60.12
C ALA A 205 -7.67 9.92 60.91
N ALA A 206 -8.16 8.89 60.22
CA ALA A 206 -8.75 7.71 60.85
C ALA A 206 -7.71 6.95 61.69
N GLN A 207 -6.49 6.77 61.16
CA GLN A 207 -5.37 6.14 61.88
C GLN A 207 -5.02 6.93 63.15
N ALA A 208 -4.92 8.26 63.07
CA ALA A 208 -4.65 9.11 64.23
C ALA A 208 -5.77 9.03 65.29
N ALA A 209 -7.03 8.95 64.88
CA ALA A 209 -8.16 8.74 65.79
C ALA A 209 -8.08 7.37 66.49
N VAL A 210 -7.71 6.30 65.75
CA VAL A 210 -7.48 4.97 66.32
C VAL A 210 -6.31 4.98 67.30
N GLU A 211 -5.22 5.66 67.01
CA GLU A 211 -4.07 5.76 67.92
C GLU A 211 -4.41 6.56 69.18
N SER A 212 -5.16 7.66 69.04
CA SER A 212 -5.66 8.45 70.17
C SER A 212 -6.58 7.63 71.08
N THR A 213 -7.54 6.90 70.51
CA THR A 213 -8.45 6.03 71.27
C THR A 213 -7.72 4.87 71.95
N LYS A 214 -6.74 4.24 71.29
CA LYS A 214 -5.86 3.26 71.92
C LYS A 214 -5.09 3.86 73.09
N GLY A 215 -4.56 5.08 72.94
CA GLY A 215 -3.88 5.81 74.01
C GLY A 215 -4.77 6.06 75.23
N MET A 216 -6.01 6.53 75.00
CA MET A 216 -7.00 6.71 76.07
C MET A 216 -7.38 5.40 76.77
N LEU A 217 -7.53 4.31 76.00
CA LEU A 217 -7.83 2.99 76.57
C LEU A 217 -6.72 2.49 77.49
N VAL A 218 -5.45 2.61 77.07
CA VAL A 218 -4.29 2.25 77.90
C VAL A 218 -4.23 3.11 79.18
N GLN A 219 -4.57 4.39 79.11
CA GLN A 219 -4.65 5.26 80.29
C GLN A 219 -5.76 4.81 81.26
N LEU A 220 -6.95 4.50 80.74
CA LEU A 220 -8.06 3.97 81.54
C LEU A 220 -7.71 2.62 82.18
N GLU A 221 -7.09 1.70 81.44
CA GLU A 221 -6.61 0.42 81.97
C GLU A 221 -5.61 0.65 83.12
N ARG A 222 -4.67 1.58 82.97
CA ARG A 222 -3.72 1.92 84.03
C ARG A 222 -4.41 2.49 85.26
N GLN A 223 -5.40 3.36 85.10
CA GLN A 223 -6.20 3.90 86.21
C GLN A 223 -6.95 2.79 86.94
N LEU A 224 -7.64 1.91 86.22
CA LEU A 224 -8.35 0.77 86.80
C LEU A 224 -7.43 -0.18 87.56
N VAL A 225 -6.22 -0.44 87.06
CA VAL A 225 -5.23 -1.26 87.78
C VAL A 225 -4.77 -0.59 89.06
N MET A 226 -4.58 0.74 89.07
CA MET A 226 -4.22 1.47 90.29
C MET A 226 -5.36 1.46 91.32
N GLU A 227 -6.60 1.71 90.89
CA GLU A 227 -7.77 1.61 91.76
C GLU A 227 -7.95 0.22 92.33
N ARG A 228 -7.82 -0.82 91.49
CA ARG A 228 -7.87 -2.21 91.93
C ARG A 228 -6.79 -2.52 92.97
N ARG A 229 -5.54 -2.06 92.77
CA ARG A 229 -4.45 -2.23 93.75
C ARG A 229 -4.73 -1.49 95.06
N ALA A 230 -5.33 -0.30 95.00
CA ALA A 230 -5.72 0.46 96.19
C ALA A 230 -6.80 -0.30 96.98
N LEU A 231 -7.85 -0.76 96.31
CA LEU A 231 -8.92 -1.57 96.92
C LEU A 231 -8.38 -2.88 97.52
N GLU A 232 -7.49 -3.59 96.81
CA GLU A 232 -6.84 -4.80 97.32
C GLU A 232 -6.00 -4.51 98.57
N SER A 233 -5.30 -3.37 98.62
CA SER A 233 -4.50 -2.96 99.77
C SER A 233 -5.38 -2.61 100.98
N GLU A 234 -6.49 -1.90 100.77
CA GLU A 234 -7.48 -1.62 101.83
C GLU A 234 -8.10 -2.91 102.37
N LEU A 235 -8.47 -3.83 101.48
CA LEU A 235 -9.03 -5.13 101.85
C LEU A 235 -8.00 -5.95 102.62
N HIS A 236 -6.73 -5.94 102.21
CA HIS A 236 -5.64 -6.60 102.93
C HIS A 236 -5.44 -6.01 104.33
N SER A 237 -5.47 -4.68 104.47
CA SER A 237 -5.39 -4.01 105.78
C SER A 237 -6.53 -4.41 106.70
N LYS A 238 -7.78 -4.40 106.20
CA LYS A 238 -8.96 -4.84 106.97
C LYS A 238 -8.89 -6.31 107.36
N HIS A 239 -8.42 -7.19 106.46
CA HIS A 239 -8.21 -8.59 106.77
C HIS A 239 -7.13 -8.79 107.84
N GLN A 240 -6.05 -8.02 107.78
CA GLN A 240 -4.98 -8.09 108.77
C GLN A 240 -5.44 -7.59 110.14
N GLU A 241 -6.26 -6.53 110.19
CA GLU A 241 -6.90 -6.05 111.40
C GLU A 241 -7.84 -7.10 112.01
N LYS A 242 -8.74 -7.68 111.20
CA LYS A 242 -9.60 -8.80 111.65
C LYS A 242 -8.79 -10.01 112.11
N LYS A 243 -7.70 -10.34 111.42
CA LYS A 243 -6.81 -11.45 111.82
C LYS A 243 -6.21 -11.18 113.20
N LYS A 244 -5.70 -9.97 113.44
CA LYS A 244 -5.20 -9.56 114.77
C LYS A 244 -6.31 -9.58 115.82
N GLU A 245 -7.53 -9.17 115.49
CA GLU A 245 -8.68 -9.23 116.41
C GLU A 245 -9.03 -10.68 116.77
N VAL A 246 -9.06 -11.58 115.78
CA VAL A 246 -9.30 -13.02 115.98
C VAL A 246 -8.16 -13.65 116.78
N GLU A 247 -6.91 -13.31 116.49
CA GLU A 247 -5.75 -13.77 117.24
C GLU A 247 -5.81 -13.29 118.71
N ALA A 248 -6.17 -12.03 118.95
CA ALA A 248 -6.40 -11.50 120.30
C ALA A 248 -7.62 -12.15 121.01
N ARG A 249 -8.67 -12.56 120.27
CA ARG A 249 -9.76 -13.38 120.82
C ARG A 249 -9.28 -14.78 121.18
N MET A 250 -8.47 -15.40 120.32
CA MET A 250 -7.92 -16.73 120.55
C MET A 250 -6.92 -16.72 121.72
N GLU A 251 -6.10 -15.69 121.89
CA GLU A 251 -5.21 -15.54 123.05
C GLU A 251 -5.99 -15.35 124.36
N ARG A 252 -7.18 -14.72 124.32
CA ARG A 252 -8.10 -14.66 125.46
C ARG A 252 -8.70 -16.03 125.78
N GLU A 253 -9.13 -16.77 124.76
CA GLU A 253 -9.63 -18.16 124.93
C GLU A 253 -8.51 -19.13 125.37
N ASP A 254 -7.29 -19.00 124.88
CA ASP A 254 -6.13 -19.80 125.29
C ASP A 254 -5.64 -19.42 126.70
N GLY A 255 -5.84 -18.17 127.13
CA GLY A 255 -5.68 -17.74 128.51
C GLY A 255 -6.68 -18.42 129.45
N GLU A 256 -7.93 -18.62 129.01
CA GLU A 256 -8.95 -19.40 129.73
C GLU A 256 -8.64 -20.91 129.73
N ARG A 257 -8.09 -21.46 128.64
CA ARG A 257 -7.74 -22.90 128.56
C ARG A 257 -6.50 -23.28 129.38
N ARG A 258 -5.70 -22.32 129.86
CA ARG A 258 -4.56 -22.59 130.78
C ARG A 258 -4.97 -22.82 132.24
N VAL A 259 -6.26 -22.72 132.58
CA VAL A 259 -6.79 -23.07 133.92
C VAL A 259 -7.39 -24.50 133.95
N SER A 260 -7.36 -25.26 132.85
CA SER A 260 -7.98 -26.60 132.81
C SER A 260 -7.11 -27.65 132.12
N HIS A 261 -6.23 -28.24 132.93
CA HIS A 261 -5.65 -29.59 132.82
C HIS A 261 -4.86 -30.05 131.57
N ALA A 262 -3.63 -30.49 131.87
CA ALA A 262 -2.83 -31.50 131.17
C ALA A 262 -3.19 -32.93 131.67
N PRO A 263 -2.50 -34.03 131.26
CA PRO A 263 -2.17 -34.53 129.92
C PRO A 263 -2.46 -36.07 129.74
N GLY A 264 -2.39 -36.61 128.52
CA GLY A 264 -2.26 -38.07 128.26
C GLY A 264 -2.69 -38.49 126.85
N LYS A 265 -1.78 -38.67 125.87
CA LYS A 265 -1.02 -39.89 125.46
C LYS A 265 -1.79 -40.92 124.60
N LEU A 266 -1.27 -41.13 123.38
CA LEU A 266 -1.21 -42.33 122.50
C LEU A 266 -2.53 -43.10 122.24
N LYS A 267 -2.92 -43.52 121.02
CA LYS A 267 -2.16 -44.28 120.01
C LYS A 267 -3.08 -44.54 118.78
N ASP A 268 -2.48 -44.56 117.59
CA ASP A 268 -2.73 -45.40 116.40
C ASP A 268 -4.10 -45.66 115.74
N GLN A 269 -4.00 -45.67 114.39
CA GLN A 269 -4.67 -46.52 113.37
C GLN A 269 -6.02 -46.12 112.72
N ARG A 270 -5.87 -45.57 111.50
CA ARG A 270 -6.34 -46.11 110.20
C ARG A 270 -7.61 -46.98 110.13
N LYS A 271 -8.50 -46.52 109.24
CA LYS A 271 -9.28 -47.20 108.15
C LYS A 271 -10.80 -47.39 108.31
N ALA A 272 -11.46 -46.89 107.25
CA ALA A 272 -12.52 -47.49 106.41
C ALA A 272 -13.97 -47.60 106.94
N ASP A 273 -14.81 -46.82 106.24
CA ASP A 273 -16.04 -47.19 105.53
C ASP A 273 -17.29 -47.76 106.22
N GLY A 274 -18.42 -47.15 105.81
CA GLY A 274 -19.75 -47.74 105.71
C GLY A 274 -20.71 -47.34 106.82
N ALA A 275 -21.99 -47.05 106.60
CA ALA A 275 -22.83 -47.17 105.41
C ALA A 275 -24.26 -46.66 105.76
N LYS A 276 -25.13 -46.72 104.73
CA LYS A 276 -26.61 -46.86 104.72
C LYS A 276 -27.34 -45.57 104.33
N ASP A 277 -27.77 -45.37 103.08
CA ASP A 277 -28.59 -46.15 102.13
C ASP A 277 -30.03 -46.44 102.54
N ALA A 278 -30.88 -46.35 101.49
CA ALA A 278 -32.31 -46.64 101.34
C ALA A 278 -33.22 -45.39 101.53
N LEU A 279 -34.12 -45.04 100.60
CA LEU A 279 -34.89 -45.90 99.71
C LEU A 279 -35.54 -45.05 98.59
N THR A 280 -35.43 -45.50 97.35
CA THR A 280 -36.21 -45.06 96.19
C THR A 280 -36.77 -46.31 95.51
N ASP A 281 -38.10 -46.40 95.42
CA ASP A 281 -38.90 -47.26 94.52
C ASP A 281 -40.25 -46.51 94.33
N ILE A 282 -40.69 -46.13 93.13
CA ILE A 282 -41.26 -46.92 92.01
C ILE A 282 -42.76 -47.27 92.21
N ILE A 283 -43.59 -46.69 91.32
CA ILE A 283 -44.87 -47.16 90.73
C ILE A 283 -46.24 -46.81 91.37
N ASP A 284 -47.16 -46.40 90.46
CA ASP A 284 -48.64 -46.32 90.49
C ASP A 284 -49.31 -45.19 91.31
N SER A 285 -50.39 -44.52 90.89
CA SER A 285 -51.40 -44.80 89.86
C SER A 285 -52.16 -43.52 89.45
N ALA A 286 -52.80 -43.62 88.28
CA ALA A 286 -53.84 -42.77 87.72
C ALA A 286 -54.94 -42.25 88.67
N ALA A 287 -55.55 -41.10 88.27
CA ALA A 287 -56.98 -40.76 88.24
C ALA A 287 -57.18 -39.26 88.54
N PHE A 288 -57.50 -38.41 87.55
CA PHE A 288 -58.87 -38.05 87.16
C PHE A 288 -59.86 -37.90 88.34
N ARG A 289 -60.14 -36.64 88.72
CA ARG A 289 -61.47 -35.97 88.74
C ARG A 289 -61.38 -34.75 89.65
N GLU A 290 -61.54 -33.56 89.10
CA GLU A 290 -62.83 -32.87 88.94
C GLU A 290 -63.38 -32.30 90.26
N VAL A 291 -63.63 -30.99 90.18
CA VAL A 291 -64.83 -30.30 90.68
C VAL A 291 -64.72 -29.55 92.02
N GLN A 292 -64.94 -28.24 91.84
CA GLN A 292 -65.58 -27.25 92.72
C GLN A 292 -64.75 -26.68 93.88
N GLN A 293 -64.33 -25.43 93.68
CA GLN A 293 -65.05 -24.21 94.12
C GLN A 293 -64.86 -23.95 95.62
N SER A 294 -64.08 -22.94 95.94
CA SER A 294 -64.62 -21.85 96.76
C SER A 294 -63.82 -20.58 96.51
N ALA A 295 -64.59 -19.51 96.37
CA ALA A 295 -64.13 -18.16 96.15
C ALA A 295 -63.24 -17.69 97.31
N THR A 296 -62.08 -17.16 96.98
CA THR A 296 -61.37 -16.24 97.87
C THR A 296 -60.67 -15.22 96.99
N GLN A 297 -60.81 -13.95 97.37
CA GLN A 297 -60.42 -12.74 96.68
C GLN A 297 -59.06 -12.85 95.95
N PRO A 298 -58.86 -12.21 94.79
CA PRO A 298 -57.55 -12.18 94.14
C PRO A 298 -56.57 -11.56 95.12
N ASN A 299 -55.64 -12.38 95.62
CA ASN A 299 -54.63 -11.99 96.59
C ASN A 299 -53.62 -11.08 95.89
N THR A 300 -54.00 -9.82 95.69
CA THR A 300 -53.20 -8.76 95.07
C THR A 300 -51.81 -8.66 95.70
N GLN A 301 -51.69 -8.99 96.99
CA GLN A 301 -50.39 -9.01 97.68
C GLN A 301 -49.44 -10.08 97.14
N GLN A 302 -49.92 -11.29 96.80
CA GLN A 302 -49.07 -12.34 96.23
C GLN A 302 -48.64 -12.02 94.79
N SER A 303 -49.48 -11.36 93.98
CA SER A 303 -49.08 -10.92 92.65
C SER A 303 -48.08 -9.76 92.70
N HIS A 304 -48.25 -8.82 93.65
CA HIS A 304 -47.30 -7.73 93.87
C HIS A 304 -45.92 -8.24 94.31
N VAL A 305 -45.85 -9.22 95.20
CA VAL A 305 -44.56 -9.80 95.65
C VAL A 305 -43.84 -10.54 94.51
N LYS A 306 -44.57 -11.19 93.59
CA LYS A 306 -43.96 -11.83 92.40
C LYS A 306 -43.41 -10.78 91.43
N LEU A 307 -44.18 -9.73 91.15
CA LEU A 307 -43.77 -8.61 90.30
C LEU A 307 -42.51 -7.93 90.84
N VAL A 308 -42.43 -7.64 92.13
CA VAL A 308 -41.24 -7.01 92.74
C VAL A 308 -40.00 -7.91 92.57
N LYS A 309 -40.13 -9.23 92.79
CA LYS A 309 -39.02 -10.18 92.57
C LYS A 309 -38.56 -10.24 91.12
N GLU A 310 -39.48 -10.23 90.16
CA GLU A 310 -39.16 -10.21 88.73
C GLU A 310 -38.48 -8.88 88.34
N MET A 311 -38.90 -7.77 88.94
CA MET A 311 -38.25 -6.47 88.74
C MET A 311 -36.84 -6.42 89.33
N ASP A 312 -36.63 -6.97 90.52
CA ASP A 312 -35.30 -7.06 91.13
C ASP A 312 -34.37 -7.98 90.32
N TYR A 313 -34.90 -9.09 89.78
CA TYR A 313 -34.18 -9.94 88.84
C TYR A 313 -33.80 -9.20 87.55
N LEU A 314 -34.71 -8.39 86.99
CA LEU A 314 -34.42 -7.57 85.81
C LEU A 314 -33.40 -6.47 86.10
N LYS A 315 -33.45 -5.85 87.28
CA LYS A 315 -32.44 -4.88 87.74
C LYS A 315 -31.07 -5.53 87.88
N GLU A 316 -31.01 -6.74 88.42
CA GLU A 316 -29.76 -7.49 88.55
C GLU A 316 -29.20 -7.89 87.18
N ALA A 317 -30.05 -8.45 86.30
CA ALA A 317 -29.66 -8.86 84.95
C ALA A 317 -29.21 -7.71 84.05
N LEU A 318 -29.82 -6.52 84.21
CA LEU A 318 -29.46 -5.31 83.47
C LEU A 318 -28.51 -4.39 84.22
N SER A 319 -28.10 -4.75 85.45
CA SER A 319 -27.23 -3.98 86.34
C SER A 319 -27.69 -2.51 86.48
N CYS A 320 -28.96 -2.32 86.84
CA CYS A 320 -29.58 -1.01 87.07
C CYS A 320 -29.80 -0.78 88.56
N THR A 321 -29.53 0.44 89.02
CA THR A 321 -29.67 0.79 90.45
C THR A 321 -31.06 1.33 90.78
N ASP A 322 -31.71 1.98 89.81
CA ASP A 322 -33.03 2.59 89.96
C ASP A 322 -34.03 2.14 88.88
N LEU A 323 -35.32 2.26 89.18
CA LEU A 323 -36.46 1.99 88.30
C LEU A 323 -36.44 2.86 87.03
N GLN A 324 -36.07 4.14 87.13
CA GLN A 324 -35.99 5.02 85.95
C GLN A 324 -34.82 4.64 85.04
N GLU A 325 -33.69 4.23 85.63
CA GLU A 325 -32.54 3.72 84.88
C GLU A 325 -32.91 2.43 84.13
N LEU A 326 -33.63 1.51 84.79
CA LEU A 326 -34.17 0.29 84.17
C LEU A 326 -35.09 0.62 82.98
N GLU A 327 -36.03 1.56 83.14
CA GLU A 327 -36.92 1.99 82.06
C GLU A 327 -36.13 2.57 80.87
N SER A 328 -35.18 3.47 81.12
CA SER A 328 -34.37 4.08 80.06
C SER A 328 -33.49 3.08 79.31
N ARG A 329 -32.92 2.07 80.00
CA ARG A 329 -32.14 0.99 79.38
C ARG A 329 -33.03 0.05 78.58
N LEU A 330 -34.23 -0.28 79.06
CA LEU A 330 -35.19 -1.08 78.31
C LEU A 330 -35.68 -0.35 77.04
N VAL A 331 -35.96 0.95 77.12
CA VAL A 331 -36.35 1.75 75.95
C VAL A 331 -35.21 1.85 74.94
N SER A 332 -33.97 2.12 75.38
CA SER A 332 -32.82 2.18 74.47
C SER A 332 -32.45 0.81 73.87
N GLN A 333 -32.55 -0.28 74.64
CA GLN A 333 -32.36 -1.64 74.13
C GLN A 333 -33.45 -2.00 73.12
N ARG A 334 -34.70 -1.61 73.37
CA ARG A 334 -35.80 -1.79 72.41
C ARG A 334 -35.55 -1.00 71.12
N ALA A 335 -35.15 0.27 71.22
CA ALA A 335 -34.82 1.09 70.06
C ALA A 335 -33.64 0.53 69.26
N MET A 336 -32.58 0.08 69.94
CA MET A 336 -31.44 -0.59 69.31
C MET A 336 -31.87 -1.88 68.61
N ARG A 337 -32.72 -2.70 69.25
CA ARG A 337 -33.25 -3.92 68.64
C ARG A 337 -34.09 -3.63 67.40
N GLU A 338 -34.94 -2.59 67.46
CA GLU A 338 -35.73 -2.15 66.31
C GLU A 338 -34.84 -1.64 65.17
N GLN A 339 -33.77 -0.89 65.48
CA GLN A 339 -32.77 -0.46 64.50
C GLN A 339 -31.99 -1.64 63.89
N LEU A 340 -31.60 -2.64 64.68
CA LEU A 340 -30.95 -3.84 64.15
C LEU A 340 -31.90 -4.62 63.23
N HIS A 341 -33.18 -4.74 63.59
CA HIS A 341 -34.17 -5.36 62.70
C HIS A 341 -34.41 -4.57 61.40
N THR A 342 -34.32 -3.24 61.40
CA THR A 342 -34.39 -2.47 60.15
C THR A 342 -33.15 -2.67 59.30
N GLN A 343 -31.95 -2.71 59.91
CA GLN A 343 -30.70 -2.98 59.20
C GLN A 343 -30.66 -4.40 58.60
N ILE A 344 -31.15 -5.41 59.33
CA ILE A 344 -31.26 -6.78 58.84
C ILE A 344 -32.18 -6.82 57.61
N ARG A 345 -33.36 -6.22 57.70
CA ARG A 345 -34.31 -6.16 56.56
C ARG A 345 -33.71 -5.46 55.33
N GLN A 346 -32.98 -4.36 55.53
CA GLN A 346 -32.29 -3.67 54.44
C GLN A 346 -31.20 -4.53 53.81
N CYS A 347 -30.44 -5.28 54.62
CA CYS A 347 -29.43 -6.21 54.10
C CYS A 347 -30.08 -7.35 53.30
N GLU A 348 -31.17 -7.94 53.80
CA GLU A 348 -31.93 -8.97 53.10
C GLU A 348 -32.48 -8.47 51.76
N GLU A 349 -33.01 -7.24 51.73
CA GLU A 349 -33.51 -6.63 50.49
C GLU A 349 -32.38 -6.37 49.48
N GLN A 350 -31.23 -5.87 49.91
CA GLN A 350 -30.07 -5.70 49.03
C GLN A 350 -29.54 -7.04 48.50
N ILE A 351 -29.55 -8.09 49.31
CA ILE A 351 -29.15 -9.44 48.89
C ILE A 351 -30.14 -9.94 47.82
N ALA A 352 -31.44 -9.80 48.04
CA ALA A 352 -32.46 -10.18 47.07
C ALA A 352 -32.33 -9.41 45.74
N GLN A 353 -32.10 -8.09 45.80
CA GLN A 353 -31.86 -7.26 44.61
C GLN A 353 -30.61 -7.70 43.84
N ARG A 354 -29.50 -7.97 44.54
CA ARG A 354 -28.26 -8.47 43.91
C ARG A 354 -28.46 -9.86 43.29
N GLN A 355 -29.20 -10.75 43.95
CA GLN A 355 -29.52 -12.07 43.42
C GLN A 355 -30.39 -11.99 42.16
N GLN A 356 -31.39 -11.09 42.14
CA GLN A 356 -32.19 -10.84 40.94
C GLN A 356 -31.34 -10.26 39.81
N GLY A 357 -30.44 -9.32 40.12
CA GLY A 357 -29.45 -8.79 39.19
C GLY A 357 -28.56 -9.89 38.59
N LEU A 358 -28.03 -10.78 39.42
CA LEU A 358 -27.24 -11.93 38.97
C LEU A 358 -28.06 -12.85 38.05
N ALA A 359 -29.28 -13.22 38.43
CA ALA A 359 -30.14 -14.07 37.60
C ALA A 359 -30.45 -13.43 36.23
N THR A 360 -30.68 -12.11 36.18
CA THR A 360 -30.89 -11.40 34.90
C THR A 360 -29.63 -11.37 34.04
N LEU A 361 -28.46 -11.14 34.63
CA LEU A 361 -27.18 -11.17 33.92
C LEU A 361 -26.84 -12.57 33.41
N GLU A 362 -27.08 -13.61 34.21
CA GLU A 362 -26.90 -15.00 33.81
C GLU A 362 -27.79 -15.37 32.63
N LEU A 363 -29.05 -14.90 32.63
CA LEU A 363 -29.97 -15.09 31.51
C LEU A 363 -29.49 -14.33 30.26
N GLN A 364 -28.99 -13.10 30.38
CA GLN A 364 -28.40 -12.36 29.26
C GLN A 364 -27.13 -13.03 28.73
N TYR A 365 -26.29 -13.57 29.61
CA TYR A 365 -25.10 -14.32 29.24
C TYR A 365 -25.44 -15.62 28.52
N ALA A 366 -26.40 -16.40 29.03
CA ALA A 366 -26.89 -17.61 28.38
C ALA A 366 -27.49 -17.28 27.00
N GLN A 367 -28.28 -16.21 26.90
CA GLN A 367 -28.77 -15.74 25.61
C GLN A 367 -27.63 -15.35 24.67
N SER A 368 -26.58 -14.68 25.14
CA SER A 368 -25.44 -14.28 24.31
C SER A 368 -24.58 -15.48 23.88
N LYS A 369 -24.44 -16.48 24.76
CA LYS A 369 -23.69 -17.72 24.52
C LYS A 369 -24.39 -18.66 23.54
N PHE A 370 -25.73 -18.73 23.60
CA PHE A 370 -26.52 -19.71 22.85
C PHE A 370 -27.39 -19.13 21.73
N LYS A 371 -27.49 -17.80 21.60
CA LYS A 371 -27.98 -17.20 20.35
C LYS A 371 -26.84 -17.31 19.32
N PRO A 372 -27.03 -17.98 18.17
CA PRO A 372 -26.16 -17.79 17.03
C PRO A 372 -26.41 -16.36 16.51
N GLY A 373 -25.78 -15.37 17.14
CA GLY A 373 -25.81 -14.00 16.65
C GLY A 373 -25.19 -13.94 15.26
N ALA A 374 -25.61 -12.98 14.45
CA ALA A 374 -25.06 -12.68 13.12
C ALA A 374 -23.50 -12.57 13.10
N GLY A 375 -22.86 -12.42 14.26
CA GLY A 375 -21.40 -12.46 14.43
C GLY A 375 -20.74 -13.84 14.28
N SER A 376 -21.41 -14.97 14.54
CA SER A 376 -20.81 -16.32 14.41
C SER A 376 -20.63 -16.73 12.94
N GLY A 377 -21.62 -16.39 12.09
CA GLY A 377 -21.49 -16.51 10.63
C GLY A 377 -20.44 -15.56 10.07
N ARG A 378 -20.44 -14.30 10.51
CA ARG A 378 -19.46 -13.29 10.08
C ARG A 378 -18.03 -13.66 10.47
N TYR A 379 -17.80 -14.21 11.66
CA TYR A 379 -16.48 -14.66 12.09
C TYR A 379 -15.99 -15.85 11.26
N LYS A 380 -16.85 -16.85 11.01
CA LYS A 380 -16.50 -17.98 10.13
C LYS A 380 -16.24 -17.55 8.68
N GLN A 381 -17.01 -16.60 8.17
CA GLN A 381 -16.79 -16.01 6.85
C GLN A 381 -15.49 -15.22 6.78
N MET A 382 -15.18 -14.41 7.79
CA MET A 382 -13.91 -13.70 7.90
C MET A 382 -12.73 -14.66 8.02
N GLN A 383 -12.87 -15.72 8.80
CA GLN A 383 -11.86 -16.78 8.91
C GLN A 383 -11.63 -17.47 7.56
N ALA A 384 -12.70 -17.79 6.83
CA ALA A 384 -12.61 -18.38 5.50
C ALA A 384 -11.95 -17.42 4.49
N ALA A 385 -12.25 -16.12 4.56
CA ALA A 385 -11.63 -15.10 3.71
C ALA A 385 -10.12 -14.97 3.99
N LEU A 386 -9.72 -14.93 5.26
CA LEU A 386 -8.32 -14.88 5.65
C LEU A 386 -7.54 -16.13 5.20
N TYR A 387 -8.16 -17.32 5.27
CA TYR A 387 -7.53 -18.53 4.74
C TYR A 387 -7.41 -18.51 3.22
N ALA A 388 -8.39 -17.95 2.51
CA ALA A 388 -8.32 -17.80 1.06
C ALA A 388 -7.21 -16.82 0.65
N GLU A 389 -7.07 -15.69 1.34
CA GLU A 389 -5.98 -14.73 1.13
C GLU A 389 -4.61 -15.33 1.44
N LEU A 390 -4.49 -16.10 2.54
CA LEU A 390 -3.26 -16.81 2.88
C LEU A 390 -2.84 -17.77 1.76
N GLU A 391 -3.78 -18.52 1.20
CA GLU A 391 -3.49 -19.47 0.12
C GLU A 391 -3.12 -18.74 -1.18
N GLN A 392 -3.76 -17.61 -1.47
CA GLN A 392 -3.41 -16.75 -2.60
C GLN A 392 -1.99 -16.18 -2.48
N GLU A 393 -1.62 -15.68 -1.29
CA GLU A 393 -0.26 -15.18 -1.06
C GLU A 393 0.79 -16.29 -1.09
N ARG A 394 0.45 -17.51 -0.64
CA ARG A 394 1.31 -18.69 -0.81
C ARG A 394 1.54 -19.04 -2.27
N GLN A 395 0.49 -19.03 -3.10
CA GLN A 395 0.61 -19.25 -4.54
C GLN A 395 1.49 -18.18 -5.19
N ARG A 396 1.29 -16.91 -4.81
CA ARG A 396 2.11 -15.79 -5.27
C ARG A 396 3.58 -15.97 -4.88
N CYS A 397 3.86 -16.38 -3.65
CA CYS A 397 5.23 -16.69 -3.20
C CYS A 397 5.85 -17.80 -4.06
N TRP A 398 5.10 -18.88 -4.31
CA TRP A 398 5.56 -19.98 -5.16
C TRP A 398 5.87 -19.53 -6.60
N GLU A 399 5.04 -18.65 -7.18
CA GLU A 399 5.31 -18.06 -8.49
C GLU A 399 6.57 -17.20 -8.51
N TRP A 400 6.80 -16.41 -7.46
CA TRP A 400 8.02 -15.59 -7.33
C TRP A 400 9.26 -16.45 -7.13
N GLU A 401 9.17 -17.52 -6.35
CA GLU A 401 10.25 -18.50 -6.20
C GLU A 401 10.57 -19.17 -7.55
N ALA A 402 9.55 -19.54 -8.33
CA ALA A 402 9.75 -20.10 -9.67
C ALA A 402 10.39 -19.07 -10.63
N LYS A 403 9.98 -17.80 -10.59
CA LYS A 403 10.59 -16.70 -11.36
C LYS A 403 12.04 -16.47 -10.95
N LEU A 404 12.33 -16.44 -9.64
CA LEU A 404 13.67 -16.31 -9.09
C LEU A 404 14.55 -17.50 -9.48
N GLY A 405 14.01 -18.72 -9.44
CA GLY A 405 14.69 -19.92 -9.92
C GLY A 405 15.09 -19.78 -11.40
N LYS A 406 14.17 -19.33 -12.27
CA LYS A 406 14.48 -19.06 -13.68
C LYS A 406 15.57 -18.00 -13.83
N ALA A 407 15.47 -16.88 -13.13
CA ALA A 407 16.47 -15.81 -13.16
C ALA A 407 17.85 -16.31 -12.72
N ARG A 408 17.91 -17.08 -11.63
CA ARG A 408 19.15 -17.73 -11.16
C ARG A 408 19.75 -18.66 -12.21
N THR A 409 18.94 -19.49 -12.87
CA THR A 409 19.47 -20.38 -13.93
C THR A 409 20.00 -19.60 -15.14
N VAL A 410 19.39 -18.46 -15.49
CA VAL A 410 19.89 -17.59 -16.56
C VAL A 410 21.21 -16.95 -16.14
N LEU A 411 21.29 -16.41 -14.94
CA LEU A 411 22.50 -15.81 -14.39
C LEU A 411 23.65 -16.82 -14.35
N GLN A 412 23.41 -18.04 -13.85
CA GLN A 412 24.40 -19.12 -13.86
C GLN A 412 24.90 -19.47 -15.27
N ARG A 413 24.01 -19.45 -16.28
CA ARG A 413 24.44 -19.68 -17.69
C ARG A 413 25.29 -18.54 -18.22
N VAL A 414 24.96 -17.30 -17.86
CA VAL A 414 25.77 -16.13 -18.24
C VAL A 414 27.13 -16.22 -17.57
N GLU A 415 27.19 -16.49 -16.27
CA GLU A 415 28.45 -16.70 -15.54
C GLU A 415 29.28 -17.83 -16.15
N GLN A 416 28.66 -18.97 -16.51
CA GLN A 416 29.34 -20.06 -17.22
C GLN A 416 29.86 -19.61 -18.60
N GLY A 417 29.09 -18.83 -19.35
CA GLY A 417 29.51 -18.26 -20.63
C GLY A 417 30.71 -17.32 -20.48
N VAL A 418 30.68 -16.45 -19.47
CA VAL A 418 31.80 -15.56 -19.11
C VAL A 418 33.02 -16.36 -18.70
N ASN A 419 32.86 -17.37 -17.84
CA ASN A 419 33.95 -18.26 -17.42
C ASN A 419 34.56 -19.02 -18.60
N ASN A 420 33.74 -19.51 -19.54
CA ASN A 420 34.23 -20.19 -20.74
C ASN A 420 35.00 -19.22 -21.64
N LEU A 421 34.50 -18.01 -21.85
CA LEU A 421 35.18 -16.98 -22.64
C LEU A 421 36.50 -16.58 -21.98
N PHE A 422 36.51 -16.40 -20.66
CA PHE A 422 37.68 -16.11 -19.86
C PHE A 422 38.74 -17.20 -19.98
N TYR A 423 38.33 -18.47 -19.87
CA TYR A 423 39.20 -19.64 -20.04
C TYR A 423 39.81 -19.66 -21.45
N LEU A 424 39.00 -19.47 -22.50
CA LEU A 424 39.48 -19.41 -23.88
C LEU A 424 40.51 -18.30 -24.09
N MET A 425 40.26 -17.10 -23.55
CA MET A 425 41.20 -15.97 -23.61
C MET A 425 42.51 -16.25 -22.87
N THR A 426 42.44 -16.97 -21.75
CA THR A 426 43.62 -17.42 -20.99
C THR A 426 44.43 -18.44 -21.79
N CYS A 427 43.78 -19.39 -22.46
CA CYS A 427 44.45 -20.39 -23.30
C CYS A 427 45.09 -19.83 -24.58
N LEU A 428 44.59 -18.70 -25.10
CA LEU A 428 45.16 -18.02 -26.27
C LEU A 428 46.39 -17.16 -25.93
N SER A 429 46.57 -16.83 -24.65
CA SER A 429 47.65 -15.97 -24.17
C SER A 429 48.78 -16.85 -23.64
N ASN A 430 49.85 -17.07 -24.42
CA ASN A 430 51.05 -17.79 -23.97
C ASN A 430 51.91 -16.96 -22.97
N GLN A 431 51.30 -16.40 -21.92
CA GLN A 431 52.02 -15.71 -20.85
C GLN A 431 51.70 -16.33 -19.49
N GLU A 432 52.74 -16.93 -18.89
CA GLU A 432 52.80 -17.48 -17.53
C GLU A 432 52.74 -16.40 -16.42
N GLU A 433 52.06 -15.28 -16.61
CA GLU A 433 51.88 -14.31 -15.52
C GLU A 433 50.61 -14.61 -14.74
N ALA A 434 50.81 -15.40 -13.68
CA ALA A 434 49.86 -15.66 -12.62
C ALA A 434 49.46 -14.35 -11.93
N THR A 435 48.44 -13.69 -12.45
CA THR A 435 47.68 -12.68 -11.71
C THR A 435 46.51 -13.39 -11.02
N GLU A 436 46.27 -13.05 -9.76
CA GLU A 436 45.25 -13.71 -8.92
C GLU A 436 43.91 -13.85 -9.66
N ALA A 437 43.34 -15.06 -9.65
CA ALA A 437 42.16 -15.37 -10.44
C ALA A 437 40.99 -14.41 -10.09
N PRO A 438 40.40 -13.71 -11.08
CA PRO A 438 39.28 -12.80 -10.84
C PRO A 438 38.09 -13.57 -10.25
N ARG A 439 37.47 -13.03 -9.19
CA ARG A 439 36.44 -13.74 -8.42
C ARG A 439 35.06 -13.52 -8.99
N ASP A 440 34.78 -12.34 -9.54
CA ASP A 440 33.46 -11.96 -10.04
C ASP A 440 33.35 -12.04 -11.58
N ALA A 441 32.14 -12.29 -12.09
CA ALA A 441 31.86 -12.34 -13.53
C ALA A 441 32.09 -10.98 -14.22
N VAL A 442 31.90 -9.88 -13.49
CA VAL A 442 32.15 -8.52 -14.00
C VAL A 442 33.66 -8.26 -14.15
N GLU A 443 34.46 -8.66 -13.16
CA GLU A 443 35.93 -8.55 -13.21
C GLU A 443 36.50 -9.37 -14.38
N LYS A 444 35.99 -10.60 -14.57
CA LYS A 444 36.35 -11.44 -15.72
C LYS A 444 36.03 -10.79 -17.06
N LEU A 445 34.87 -10.13 -17.18
CA LEU A 445 34.49 -9.42 -18.39
C LEU A 445 35.38 -8.20 -18.66
N GLN A 446 35.74 -7.43 -17.63
CA GLN A 446 36.66 -6.29 -17.76
C GLN A 446 38.05 -6.74 -18.17
N GLU A 447 38.53 -7.88 -17.64
CA GLU A 447 39.80 -8.45 -18.03
C GLU A 447 39.79 -8.95 -19.48
N ILE A 448 38.71 -9.63 -19.90
CA ILE A 448 38.49 -10.00 -21.32
C ILE A 448 38.50 -8.76 -22.22
N ASP A 449 37.79 -7.70 -21.83
CA ASP A 449 37.69 -6.45 -22.60
C ASP A 449 39.04 -5.72 -22.71
N SER A 450 39.85 -5.75 -21.64
CA SER A 450 41.21 -5.19 -21.67
C SER A 450 42.19 -6.01 -22.53
N ARG A 451 41.98 -7.32 -22.64
CA ARG A 451 42.86 -8.26 -23.37
C ARG A 451 42.47 -8.43 -24.83
N LEU A 452 41.19 -8.28 -25.19
CA LEU A 452 40.68 -8.39 -26.57
C LEU A 452 41.47 -7.53 -27.58
N PRO A 453 41.82 -6.27 -27.28
CA PRO A 453 42.59 -5.40 -28.18
C PRO A 453 44.07 -5.79 -28.29
N SER A 454 44.61 -6.53 -27.31
CA SER A 454 46.02 -6.93 -27.24
C SER A 454 46.31 -8.25 -27.97
N LEU A 455 45.27 -8.96 -28.43
CA LEU A 455 45.44 -10.11 -29.31
C LEU A 455 46.11 -9.63 -30.61
N PRO A 456 47.30 -10.13 -30.97
CA PRO A 456 47.96 -9.71 -32.19
C PRO A 456 47.06 -10.05 -33.37
N ALA A 457 46.76 -9.06 -34.21
CA ALA A 457 46.12 -9.24 -35.52
C ALA A 457 47.07 -9.89 -36.55
N SER A 458 47.89 -10.87 -36.13
CA SER A 458 48.79 -11.67 -36.96
C SER A 458 48.59 -13.12 -36.53
N GLU A 459 48.17 -14.06 -37.36
CA GLU A 459 48.43 -14.24 -38.79
C GLU A 459 47.18 -14.81 -39.50
N LEU A 460 46.60 -14.04 -40.42
CA LEU A 460 45.98 -14.60 -41.63
C LEU A 460 46.95 -14.40 -42.80
N GLU A 461 48.23 -14.65 -42.56
CA GLU A 461 49.23 -14.84 -43.60
C GLU A 461 49.17 -16.32 -44.02
N GLN A 462 48.49 -16.55 -45.13
CA GLN A 462 48.75 -17.63 -46.10
C GLN A 462 49.55 -18.86 -45.60
N THR A 463 48.88 -19.86 -45.02
CA THR A 463 49.18 -21.22 -45.47
C THR A 463 48.46 -21.43 -46.79
N LYS A 464 49.21 -21.29 -47.89
CA LYS A 464 48.83 -21.78 -49.21
C LYS A 464 48.70 -23.30 -49.18
N GLU A 465 47.62 -23.81 -48.59
CA GLU A 465 47.10 -25.15 -48.85
C GLU A 465 45.56 -25.05 -48.86
N GLY A 466 45.00 -25.30 -50.04
CA GLY A 466 43.61 -25.00 -50.37
C GLY A 466 42.60 -25.85 -49.59
N GLY A 467 41.45 -25.24 -49.32
CA GLY A 467 40.19 -25.96 -49.07
C GLY A 467 39.83 -26.25 -47.61
N GLY A 468 40.59 -25.76 -46.63
CA GLY A 468 40.32 -25.96 -45.20
C GLY A 468 39.32 -24.97 -44.57
N SER A 469 39.41 -23.68 -44.94
CA SER A 469 38.61 -22.61 -44.32
C SER A 469 37.11 -22.76 -44.60
N ASP A 470 36.72 -23.07 -45.84
CA ASP A 470 35.31 -23.27 -46.17
C ASP A 470 34.74 -24.52 -45.50
N LYS A 471 35.53 -25.59 -45.35
CA LYS A 471 35.09 -26.80 -44.63
C LYS A 471 34.96 -26.55 -43.13
N LEU A 472 35.85 -25.77 -42.54
CA LEU A 472 35.75 -25.33 -41.15
C LEU A 472 34.55 -24.42 -40.93
N TRP A 473 34.30 -23.46 -41.83
CA TRP A 473 33.10 -22.61 -41.79
C TRP A 473 31.83 -23.43 -41.97
N THR A 474 31.82 -24.36 -42.93
CA THR A 474 30.66 -25.24 -43.16
C THR A 474 30.44 -26.17 -41.96
N PHE A 475 31.51 -26.68 -41.34
CA PHE A 475 31.46 -27.49 -40.13
C PHE A 475 31.00 -26.68 -38.91
N LEU A 476 31.46 -25.43 -38.74
CA LEU A 476 31.01 -24.55 -37.66
C LEU A 476 29.53 -24.18 -37.84
N VAL A 477 29.11 -23.86 -39.06
CA VAL A 477 27.71 -23.56 -39.41
C VAL A 477 26.83 -24.80 -39.22
N GLN A 478 27.31 -25.98 -39.60
CA GLN A 478 26.58 -27.24 -39.43
C GLN A 478 26.53 -27.68 -37.95
N SER A 479 27.62 -27.49 -37.19
CA SER A 479 27.69 -27.76 -35.76
C SER A 479 26.79 -26.81 -34.97
N THR A 480 26.75 -25.52 -35.33
CA THR A 480 25.85 -24.54 -34.71
C THR A 480 24.38 -24.77 -35.09
N MET A 481 24.07 -25.30 -36.29
CA MET A 481 22.71 -25.72 -36.65
C MET A 481 22.23 -26.99 -35.92
N MET A 482 23.15 -27.88 -35.56
CA MET A 482 22.84 -29.15 -34.87
C MET A 482 22.84 -29.02 -33.34
N GLU A 483 23.23 -27.87 -32.82
CA GLU A 483 23.21 -27.59 -31.39
C GLU A 483 21.77 -27.30 -30.92
N PRO A 484 21.18 -28.09 -30.00
CA PRO A 484 19.76 -28.04 -29.67
C PRO A 484 19.29 -26.71 -29.04
N ARG A 485 20.21 -25.79 -28.77
CA ARG A 485 19.94 -24.44 -28.25
C ARG A 485 19.85 -23.37 -29.35
N ASN A 486 20.30 -23.65 -30.57
CA ASN A 486 20.30 -22.72 -31.71
C ASN A 486 19.23 -23.07 -32.76
N CYS A 487 18.26 -23.90 -32.41
CA CYS A 487 17.01 -23.96 -33.15
C CYS A 487 16.38 -22.57 -33.09
N LYS A 488 16.23 -21.94 -34.27
CA LYS A 488 15.42 -20.75 -34.53
C LYS A 488 14.28 -20.70 -33.53
N ARG A 489 14.20 -19.61 -32.75
CA ARG A 489 13.06 -19.27 -31.89
C ARG A 489 11.80 -19.61 -32.71
N ALA A 490 11.15 -20.72 -32.39
CA ALA A 490 9.87 -21.05 -32.99
C ALA A 490 8.98 -19.83 -32.71
N ASN A 491 8.38 -19.26 -33.76
CA ASN A 491 7.39 -18.20 -33.63
C ASN A 491 6.49 -18.53 -32.45
N SER A 492 6.63 -17.78 -31.35
CA SER A 492 5.72 -17.95 -30.23
C SER A 492 4.32 -17.76 -30.78
N PRO A 493 3.35 -18.64 -30.48
CA PRO A 493 1.96 -18.37 -30.81
C PRO A 493 1.64 -17.00 -30.23
N ALA A 494 1.04 -16.13 -31.03
CA ALA A 494 0.63 -14.79 -30.65
C ALA A 494 0.02 -14.80 -29.24
N TYR A 495 0.84 -14.47 -28.25
CA TYR A 495 0.39 -14.28 -26.89
C TYR A 495 -0.23 -12.90 -26.91
N ASN A 496 -1.55 -12.87 -26.76
CA ASN A 496 -2.32 -11.65 -26.60
C ASN A 496 -1.64 -10.79 -25.53
N SER A 497 -1.10 -9.66 -25.99
CA SER A 497 -0.49 -8.62 -25.17
C SER A 497 -1.57 -7.98 -24.29
N ASN A 498 -1.90 -8.63 -23.18
CA ASN A 498 -2.78 -8.13 -22.12
C ASN A 498 -2.09 -8.21 -20.75
N THR A 499 -0.77 -8.11 -20.73
CA THR A 499 -0.02 -7.87 -19.49
C THR A 499 0.91 -6.71 -19.75
N GLU A 500 0.29 -5.55 -19.92
CA GLU A 500 0.98 -4.31 -19.58
C GLU A 500 1.31 -4.36 -18.09
N ASP A 501 2.58 -4.06 -17.88
CA ASP A 501 3.25 -3.77 -16.64
C ASP A 501 2.53 -2.62 -15.93
N THR A 502 1.64 -2.94 -15.00
CA THR A 502 1.04 -1.95 -14.11
C THR A 502 1.50 -2.25 -12.69
N PHE A 503 2.57 -1.57 -12.29
CA PHE A 503 2.82 -1.25 -10.89
C PHE A 503 1.58 -0.51 -10.35
N GLN A 504 0.73 -1.21 -9.61
CA GLN A 504 -0.37 -0.61 -8.85
C GLN A 504 -0.22 -1.02 -7.38
N PHE A 505 0.18 -0.05 -6.56
CA PHE A 505 -0.06 -0.11 -5.12
C PHE A 505 -1.58 -0.15 -4.92
N ARG A 506 -2.09 -1.16 -4.21
CA ARG A 506 -3.50 -1.21 -3.86
C ARG A 506 -3.77 -0.27 -2.68
N SER A 507 -4.31 0.92 -3.00
CA SER A 507 -5.20 1.64 -2.10
C SER A 507 -6.51 0.88 -1.98
N GLN A 508 -7.06 0.88 -0.77
CA GLN A 508 -8.20 0.10 -0.34
C GLN A 508 -9.52 0.79 -0.74
N GLU A 509 -9.82 0.89 -2.03
CA GLU A 509 -11.17 1.25 -2.50
C GLU A 509 -11.60 0.35 -3.66
N GLU A 510 -12.74 -0.30 -3.46
CA GLU A 510 -13.30 -1.35 -4.31
C GLU A 510 -13.94 -0.75 -5.57
N ASP A 511 -13.20 -0.69 -6.67
CA ASP A 511 -13.81 -0.58 -8.00
C ASP A 511 -13.97 -1.96 -8.62
N TYR A 512 -15.22 -2.42 -8.66
CA TYR A 512 -15.68 -3.67 -9.27
C TYR A 512 -15.47 -3.64 -10.79
N SER A 513 -14.22 -3.76 -11.21
CA SER A 513 -13.82 -3.85 -12.61
C SER A 513 -14.29 -5.19 -13.16
N LEU A 514 -15.36 -5.18 -13.95
CA LEU A 514 -15.93 -6.39 -14.57
C LEU A 514 -14.83 -7.13 -15.34
N SER A 515 -14.59 -8.38 -14.96
CA SER A 515 -13.60 -9.23 -15.63
C SER A 515 -13.91 -9.34 -17.12
N ARG A 516 -12.86 -9.50 -17.95
CA ARG A 516 -12.98 -9.71 -19.41
C ARG A 516 -14.02 -10.78 -19.77
N ASP A 517 -14.13 -11.83 -18.95
CA ASP A 517 -15.08 -12.91 -19.18
C ASP A 517 -16.52 -12.56 -18.77
N GLU A 518 -16.68 -11.60 -17.87
CA GLU A 518 -17.96 -11.04 -17.45
C GLU A 518 -18.49 -10.02 -18.47
N ILE A 519 -17.59 -9.20 -19.03
CA ILE A 519 -17.86 -8.34 -20.18
C ILE A 519 -18.27 -9.19 -21.38
N LYS A 520 -17.54 -10.28 -21.68
CA LYS A 520 -17.92 -11.22 -22.75
C LYS A 520 -19.28 -11.87 -22.51
N ARG A 521 -19.59 -12.29 -21.27
CA ARG A 521 -20.90 -12.85 -20.91
C ARG A 521 -22.02 -11.84 -21.13
N ARG A 522 -21.87 -10.61 -20.65
CA ARG A 522 -22.86 -9.54 -20.85
C ARG A 522 -23.03 -9.17 -22.32
N ASN A 523 -21.94 -9.10 -23.08
CA ASN A 523 -21.99 -8.78 -24.50
C ASN A 523 -22.70 -9.89 -25.29
N LYS A 524 -22.45 -11.17 -24.94
CA LYS A 524 -23.19 -12.31 -25.50
C LYS A 524 -24.70 -12.25 -25.16
N GLN A 525 -25.04 -11.90 -23.92
CA GLN A 525 -26.44 -11.71 -23.50
C GLN A 525 -27.12 -10.54 -24.23
N LEU A 526 -26.40 -9.44 -24.49
CA LEU A 526 -26.91 -8.31 -25.28
C LEU A 526 -27.15 -8.71 -26.74
N ILE A 527 -26.22 -9.47 -27.33
CA ILE A 527 -26.37 -9.98 -28.70
C ILE A 527 -27.56 -10.94 -28.78
N GLU A 528 -27.73 -11.86 -27.82
CA GLU A 528 -28.88 -12.77 -27.74
C GLU A 528 -30.21 -12.04 -27.52
N ALA A 529 -30.21 -10.94 -26.75
CA ALA A 529 -31.40 -10.09 -26.55
C ALA A 529 -31.74 -9.22 -27.77
N SER A 530 -30.74 -8.85 -28.58
CA SER A 530 -30.90 -8.04 -29.80
C SER A 530 -31.30 -8.84 -31.05
N GLN A 531 -31.23 -10.18 -31.00
CA GLN A 531 -31.70 -11.04 -32.08
C GLN A 531 -33.24 -10.98 -32.17
N PRO A 532 -33.83 -10.62 -33.32
CA PRO A 532 -35.28 -10.57 -33.46
C PRO A 532 -35.88 -11.96 -33.26
N LYS A 533 -36.78 -12.09 -32.27
CA LYS A 533 -37.53 -13.33 -32.01
C LYS A 533 -38.20 -13.80 -33.30
N LYS A 534 -37.71 -14.89 -33.90
CA LYS A 534 -38.41 -15.59 -34.98
C LYS A 534 -39.77 -16.03 -34.44
N LYS A 535 -40.84 -15.42 -34.94
CA LYS A 535 -42.23 -15.79 -34.63
C LYS A 535 -42.41 -17.28 -34.95
N ALA A 536 -42.83 -18.05 -33.95
CA ALA A 536 -43.26 -19.43 -34.15
C ALA A 536 -44.44 -19.45 -35.13
N HIS A 537 -44.27 -20.13 -36.25
CA HIS A 537 -45.36 -20.43 -37.18
C HIS A 537 -46.37 -21.33 -36.48
N LYS A 538 -47.61 -20.85 -36.28
CA LYS A 538 -48.74 -21.70 -35.92
C LYS A 538 -48.99 -22.70 -37.06
N SER A 539 -48.90 -23.98 -36.77
CA SER A 539 -49.40 -25.07 -37.61
C SER A 539 -50.94 -25.01 -37.71
N PRO A 540 -51.54 -25.29 -38.89
CA PRO A 540 -52.99 -25.31 -39.03
C PRO A 540 -53.57 -26.58 -38.38
N LYS A 541 -54.70 -26.40 -37.69
CA LYS A 541 -55.54 -27.49 -37.19
C LYS A 541 -56.12 -28.28 -38.38
N LYS A 542 -56.02 -29.60 -38.31
CA LYS A 542 -56.78 -30.54 -39.15
C LYS A 542 -58.27 -30.39 -38.85
N SER A 543 -59.06 -30.21 -39.90
CA SER A 543 -60.43 -30.71 -40.04
C SER A 543 -60.47 -31.57 -41.29
#